data_AF-A0A2V5Y0V8-F1
#
_entry.id   AF-A0A2V5Y0V8-F1
#
_cell.length_a   1.000
_cell.length_b   1.000
_cell.length_c   1.000
_cell.angle_alpha   90.00
_cell.angle_beta   90.00
_cell.angle_gamma   90.00
#
_symmetry.space_group_name_H-M   'P 1'
#
loop_
_entity.id
_entity.type
_entity.pdbx_description
1 polymer ?
#
loop_
_entity_poly.entity_id
_entity_poly.type
_entity_poly.pdbx_seq_one_letter_code
_entity_poly.pdbx_strand_id
1 'polypeptide(L)'
;MDDPAFRRAYERGVRAAGNDYRWHWRVHIGLWAAACAARLTGDFVECGVNRGFLSSAIMDYLNWDSLGKHFYLLDTFRGLDERFVSPADRASGALEKNEKSLASGFYIQGMEEVRANFSQWRNLSLIEGSIPETLPQVRAEKIAYLHLDMNCSAPEMAAVQFFWERLIPGAFVLLDDYAYCGYLSQKLAMDQFADEKSVKIVSLPTGQGLLIKPLETR
;
A
#
# COMPACT_ATOMS: atom_id res chain seq x y z
N MET A 1 -15.37 13.53 -11.54
CA MET A 1 -13.93 13.15 -11.57
C MET A 1 -13.59 13.00 -13.03
N ASP A 2 -13.43 14.14 -13.70
CA ASP A 2 -13.43 14.22 -15.16
C ASP A 2 -12.07 14.64 -15.72
N ASP A 3 -11.08 14.81 -14.84
CA ASP A 3 -9.69 14.99 -15.22
C ASP A 3 -9.22 13.81 -16.10
N PRO A 4 -8.74 14.05 -17.33
CA PRO A 4 -8.35 12.97 -18.23
C PRO A 4 -7.20 12.10 -17.71
N ALA A 5 -6.27 12.67 -16.95
CA ALA A 5 -5.16 11.91 -16.38
C ALA A 5 -5.65 10.96 -15.28
N PHE A 6 -6.54 11.42 -14.41
CA PHE A 6 -7.21 10.58 -13.42
C PHE A 6 -7.99 9.43 -14.08
N ARG A 7 -8.81 9.70 -15.10
CA ARG A 7 -9.62 8.66 -15.77
C ARG A 7 -8.74 7.57 -16.37
N ARG A 8 -7.68 7.95 -17.07
CA ARG A 8 -6.71 7.01 -17.65
C ARG A 8 -6.04 6.14 -16.59
N ALA A 9 -5.58 6.75 -15.50
CA ALA A 9 -4.95 6.04 -14.39
C ALA A 9 -5.92 5.09 -13.68
N TYR A 10 -7.15 5.54 -13.42
CA TYR A 10 -8.19 4.72 -12.81
C TYR A 10 -8.54 3.52 -13.71
N GLU A 11 -8.75 3.75 -15.01
CA GLU A 11 -8.97 2.68 -15.99
C GLU A 11 -7.79 1.70 -16.05
N ARG A 12 -6.55 2.16 -15.86
CA ARG A 12 -5.39 1.27 -15.73
C ARG A 12 -5.51 0.38 -14.50
N GLY A 13 -5.91 0.92 -13.35
CA GLY A 13 -6.17 0.15 -12.13
C GLY A 13 -7.28 -0.89 -12.30
N VAL A 14 -8.39 -0.50 -12.94
CA VAL A 14 -9.50 -1.41 -13.27
C VAL A 14 -9.02 -2.56 -14.16
N ARG A 15 -8.22 -2.28 -15.20
CA ARG A 15 -7.63 -3.32 -16.05
C ARG A 15 -6.73 -4.26 -15.25
N ALA A 16 -5.94 -3.74 -14.31
CA ALA A 16 -5.07 -4.56 -13.47
C ALA A 16 -5.89 -5.51 -12.61
N ALA A 17 -6.92 -5.00 -11.95
CA ALA A 17 -7.75 -5.75 -11.02
C ALA A 17 -8.74 -6.71 -11.69
N GLY A 18 -9.05 -6.50 -12.98
CA GLY A 18 -10.09 -7.24 -13.69
C GLY A 18 -11.51 -6.89 -13.21
N ASN A 19 -11.66 -5.86 -12.37
CA ASN A 19 -12.95 -5.42 -11.83
C ASN A 19 -12.92 -3.92 -11.50
N ASP A 20 -14.06 -3.25 -11.66
CA ASP A 20 -14.25 -1.87 -11.24
C ASP A 20 -14.88 -1.81 -9.84
N TYR A 21 -14.06 -1.59 -8.83
CA TYR A 21 -14.49 -1.47 -7.43
C TYR A 21 -15.20 -0.14 -7.12
N ARG A 22 -15.24 0.80 -8.07
CA ARG A 22 -15.78 2.16 -7.91
C ARG A 22 -15.08 2.99 -6.82
N TRP A 23 -13.82 2.67 -6.51
CA TRP A 23 -12.98 3.31 -5.49
C TRP A 23 -12.38 4.65 -5.91
N HIS A 24 -13.13 5.44 -6.67
CA HIS A 24 -12.61 6.64 -7.31
C HIS A 24 -11.93 7.62 -6.33
N TRP A 25 -12.52 7.85 -5.14
CA TRP A 25 -11.92 8.73 -4.13
C TRP A 25 -10.68 8.13 -3.46
N ARG A 26 -10.64 6.82 -3.18
CA ARG A 26 -9.43 6.17 -2.64
C ARG A 26 -8.26 6.29 -3.60
N VAL A 27 -8.53 6.03 -4.88
CA VAL A 27 -7.53 6.15 -5.95
C VAL A 27 -7.12 7.61 -6.12
N HIS A 28 -8.04 8.56 -6.04
CA HIS A 28 -7.72 9.98 -6.12
C HIS A 28 -6.72 10.41 -5.04
N ILE A 29 -6.95 10.00 -3.78
CA ILE A 29 -6.04 10.26 -2.67
C ILE A 29 -4.68 9.59 -2.90
N GLY A 30 -4.68 8.33 -3.33
CA GLY A 30 -3.43 7.60 -3.61
C GLY A 30 -2.61 8.25 -4.73
N LEU A 31 -3.25 8.65 -5.83
CA LEU A 31 -2.61 9.37 -6.92
C LEU A 31 -2.09 10.75 -6.47
N TRP A 32 -2.86 11.48 -5.66
CA TRP A 32 -2.43 12.77 -5.11
C TRP A 32 -1.20 12.61 -4.21
N ALA A 33 -1.22 11.67 -3.27
CA ALA A 33 -0.10 11.42 -2.36
C ALA A 33 1.16 10.98 -3.12
N ALA A 34 0.99 10.07 -4.09
CA ALA A 34 2.06 9.61 -4.97
C ALA A 34 2.65 10.75 -5.81
N ALA A 35 1.81 11.64 -6.38
CA ALA A 35 2.28 12.79 -7.16
C ALA A 35 3.07 13.80 -6.30
N CYS A 36 2.65 14.01 -5.05
CA CYS A 36 3.42 14.80 -4.09
C CYS A 36 4.77 14.14 -3.76
N ALA A 37 4.76 12.84 -3.43
CA ALA A 37 5.95 12.08 -3.11
C ALA A 37 6.94 11.97 -4.29
N ALA A 38 6.46 11.96 -5.52
CA ALA A 38 7.29 11.88 -6.72
C ALA A 38 8.28 13.05 -6.86
N ARG A 39 7.96 14.20 -6.23
CA ARG A 39 8.82 15.39 -6.19
C ARG A 39 9.93 15.32 -5.14
N LEU A 40 9.90 14.32 -4.25
CA LEU A 40 10.90 14.12 -3.22
C LEU A 40 11.96 13.11 -3.68
N THR A 41 13.10 13.05 -3.01
CA THR A 41 14.09 11.99 -3.26
C THR A 41 13.67 10.69 -2.59
N GLY A 42 13.87 9.56 -3.25
CA GLY A 42 13.57 8.25 -2.69
C GLY A 42 12.56 7.45 -3.50
N ASP A 43 12.49 6.18 -3.15
CA ASP A 43 11.73 5.14 -3.82
C ASP A 43 10.33 4.99 -3.22
N PHE A 44 9.49 4.22 -3.91
CA PHE A 44 8.12 3.95 -3.52
C PHE A 44 8.02 2.51 -3.04
N VAL A 45 7.21 2.28 -2.00
CA VAL A 45 6.94 0.95 -1.46
C VAL A 45 5.44 0.78 -1.28
N GLU A 46 4.89 -0.34 -1.74
CA GLU A 46 3.54 -0.81 -1.44
C GLU A 46 3.64 -2.19 -0.79
N CYS A 47 2.96 -2.34 0.34
CA CYS A 47 2.83 -3.59 1.08
C CYS A 47 1.36 -4.01 1.05
N GLY A 48 1.06 -5.12 0.37
CA GLY A 48 -0.31 -5.48 -0.01
C GLY A 48 -0.66 -4.87 -1.36
N VAL A 49 -0.38 -5.61 -2.43
CA VAL A 49 -0.51 -5.17 -3.83
C VAL A 49 -1.73 -5.82 -4.49
N ASN A 50 -2.05 -7.06 -4.13
CA ASN A 50 -3.01 -7.92 -4.83
C ASN A 50 -2.73 -7.89 -6.36
N ARG A 51 -3.71 -7.52 -7.19
CA ARG A 51 -3.53 -7.36 -8.65
C ARG A 51 -2.89 -6.03 -9.07
N GLY A 52 -2.60 -5.14 -8.11
CA GLY A 52 -1.92 -3.88 -8.32
C GLY A 52 -2.83 -2.75 -8.83
N PHE A 53 -4.05 -2.62 -8.30
CA PHE A 53 -4.97 -1.55 -8.73
C PHE A 53 -4.31 -0.19 -8.55
N LEU A 54 -3.92 0.15 -7.31
CA LEU A 54 -3.41 1.48 -6.99
C LEU A 54 -2.01 1.71 -7.55
N SER A 55 -1.08 0.76 -7.37
CA SER A 55 0.27 0.85 -7.93
C SER A 55 0.28 1.01 -9.45
N SER A 56 -0.51 0.22 -10.19
CA SER A 56 -0.56 0.38 -11.66
C SER A 56 -1.18 1.71 -12.09
N ALA A 57 -2.18 2.21 -11.36
CA ALA A 57 -2.75 3.54 -11.57
C ALA A 57 -1.71 4.64 -11.31
N ILE A 58 -0.95 4.56 -10.21
CA ILE A 58 0.14 5.48 -9.87
C ILE A 58 1.21 5.47 -10.97
N MET A 59 1.64 4.29 -11.41
CA MET A 59 2.71 4.16 -12.40
C MET A 59 2.32 4.69 -13.78
N ASP A 60 1.04 4.57 -14.17
CA ASP A 60 0.49 5.18 -15.38
C ASP A 60 0.34 6.70 -15.23
N TYR A 61 -0.20 7.16 -14.10
CA TYR A 61 -0.43 8.58 -13.82
C TYR A 61 0.86 9.39 -13.83
N LEU A 62 1.92 8.84 -13.26
CA LEU A 62 3.21 9.51 -13.10
C LEU A 62 4.21 9.27 -14.24
N ASN A 63 3.84 8.48 -15.26
CA ASN A 63 4.76 8.04 -16.30
C ASN A 63 6.04 7.44 -15.69
N TRP A 64 5.86 6.37 -14.91
CA TRP A 64 6.82 5.88 -13.90
C TRP A 64 8.29 5.79 -14.35
N ASP A 65 8.54 5.21 -15.52
CA ASP A 65 9.90 4.99 -16.04
C ASP A 65 10.66 6.32 -16.28
N SER A 66 9.95 7.45 -16.41
CA SER A 66 10.56 8.77 -16.56
C SER A 66 11.06 9.39 -15.25
N LEU A 67 10.64 8.85 -14.09
CA LEU A 67 11.00 9.42 -12.79
C LEU A 67 12.39 9.02 -12.29
N GLY A 68 12.99 7.96 -12.84
CA GLY A 68 14.26 7.41 -12.34
C GLY A 68 14.18 6.88 -10.89
N LYS A 69 12.99 6.45 -10.47
CA LYS A 69 12.70 5.87 -9.14
C LYS A 69 12.41 4.38 -9.26
N HIS A 70 12.54 3.66 -8.14
CA HIS A 70 12.17 2.24 -8.06
C HIS A 70 10.90 2.04 -7.22
N PHE A 71 9.99 1.18 -7.69
CA PHE A 71 8.77 0.83 -6.95
C PHE A 71 8.88 -0.62 -6.43
N TYR A 72 8.93 -0.78 -5.11
CA TYR A 72 8.89 -2.08 -4.46
C TYR A 72 7.45 -2.45 -4.15
N LEU A 73 7.01 -3.60 -4.66
CA LEU A 73 5.64 -4.10 -4.58
C LEU A 73 5.68 -5.46 -3.86
N LEU A 74 5.29 -5.48 -2.59
CA LEU A 74 5.38 -6.64 -1.72
C LEU A 74 4.00 -7.25 -1.49
N ASP A 75 3.85 -8.55 -1.75
CA ASP A 75 2.62 -9.29 -1.47
C ASP A 75 2.90 -10.79 -1.35
N THR A 76 2.02 -11.52 -0.69
CA THR A 76 2.07 -12.99 -0.64
C THR A 76 1.57 -13.61 -1.96
N PHE A 77 0.75 -12.87 -2.71
CA PHE A 77 -0.07 -13.29 -3.85
C PHE A 77 -0.88 -14.55 -3.57
N ARG A 78 -1.29 -14.75 -2.31
CA ARG A 78 -2.07 -15.90 -1.84
C ARG A 78 -2.94 -15.58 -0.62
N GLY A 79 -3.24 -14.30 -0.40
CA GLY A 79 -3.99 -13.82 0.76
C GLY A 79 -3.16 -13.72 2.04
N LEU A 80 -3.83 -13.69 3.18
CA LEU A 80 -3.18 -13.56 4.49
C LEU A 80 -2.37 -14.82 4.85
N ASP A 81 -1.21 -14.60 5.45
CA ASP A 81 -0.43 -15.65 6.09
C ASP A 81 -0.84 -15.78 7.55
N GLU A 82 -1.50 -16.90 7.88
CA GLU A 82 -2.02 -17.16 9.22
C GLU A 82 -0.97 -17.08 10.33
N ARG A 83 0.31 -17.30 10.03
CA ARG A 83 1.42 -17.20 10.99
C ARG A 83 1.54 -15.80 11.58
N PHE A 84 1.13 -14.78 10.82
CA PHE A 84 1.24 -13.38 11.19
C PHE A 84 -0.11 -12.74 11.52
N VAL A 85 -1.21 -13.49 11.52
CA VAL A 85 -2.51 -12.95 11.91
C VAL A 85 -2.62 -12.87 13.44
N SER A 86 -2.75 -11.66 13.96
CA SER A 86 -2.83 -11.42 15.40
C SER A 86 -4.11 -12.04 16.01
N PRO A 87 -4.14 -12.34 17.32
CA PRO A 87 -5.37 -12.80 17.97
C PRO A 87 -6.54 -11.82 17.82
N ALA A 88 -6.26 -10.51 17.81
CA ALA A 88 -7.27 -9.48 17.64
C ALA A 88 -7.85 -9.46 16.21
N ASP A 89 -7.00 -9.62 15.19
CA ASP A 89 -7.44 -9.74 13.79
C ASP A 89 -8.22 -11.04 13.57
N ARG A 90 -7.80 -12.14 14.19
CA ARG A 90 -8.53 -13.40 14.14
C ARG A 90 -9.92 -13.25 14.76
N ALA A 91 -10.01 -12.59 15.92
CA ALA A 91 -11.29 -12.33 16.59
C ALA A 91 -12.21 -11.36 15.83
N SER A 92 -11.67 -10.51 14.95
CA SER A 92 -12.44 -9.62 14.08
C SER A 92 -12.85 -10.25 12.74
N GLY A 93 -12.53 -11.54 12.55
CA GLY A 93 -12.90 -12.32 11.37
C GLY A 93 -11.96 -12.14 10.17
N ALA A 94 -10.70 -11.73 10.38
CA ALA A 94 -9.75 -11.50 9.29
C ALA A 94 -9.53 -12.75 8.40
N LEU A 95 -9.48 -13.95 9.00
CA LEU A 95 -9.32 -15.19 8.26
C LEU A 95 -10.57 -15.58 7.45
N GLU A 96 -11.74 -15.41 8.02
CA GLU A 96 -13.00 -15.67 7.32
C GLU A 96 -13.19 -14.72 6.14
N LYS A 97 -12.80 -13.45 6.31
CA LYS A 97 -12.75 -12.47 5.20
C LYS A 97 -11.73 -12.88 4.15
N ASN A 98 -10.53 -13.31 4.55
CA ASN A 98 -9.48 -13.78 3.65
C ASN A 98 -9.95 -14.97 2.80
N GLU A 99 -10.55 -16.00 3.42
CA GLU A 99 -11.10 -17.16 2.72
C GLU A 99 -12.19 -16.75 1.71
N LYS A 100 -13.11 -15.85 2.09
CA LYS A 100 -14.13 -15.32 1.18
C LYS A 100 -13.53 -14.53 0.02
N SER A 101 -12.51 -13.73 0.27
CA SER A 101 -11.79 -12.96 -0.75
C SER A 101 -11.05 -13.87 -1.74
N LEU A 102 -10.44 -14.95 -1.26
CA LEU A 102 -9.82 -15.96 -2.12
C LEU A 102 -10.86 -16.74 -2.93
N ALA A 103 -11.96 -17.18 -2.30
CA ALA A 103 -13.01 -17.95 -2.94
C ALA A 103 -13.79 -17.15 -4.00
N SER A 104 -13.97 -15.84 -3.78
CA SER A 104 -14.60 -14.94 -4.75
C SER A 104 -13.65 -14.50 -5.87
N GLY A 105 -12.36 -14.81 -5.77
CA GLY A 105 -11.33 -14.33 -6.69
C GLY A 105 -11.00 -12.85 -6.51
N PHE A 106 -11.45 -12.20 -5.44
CA PHE A 106 -11.05 -10.82 -5.12
C PHE A 106 -9.55 -10.75 -4.78
N TYR A 107 -9.06 -11.68 -3.96
CA TYR A 107 -7.62 -11.89 -3.77
C TYR A 107 -7.09 -12.80 -4.86
N ILE A 108 -6.01 -12.37 -5.50
CA ILE A 108 -5.29 -13.17 -6.47
C ILE A 108 -4.59 -14.36 -5.81
N GLN A 109 -4.47 -15.44 -6.58
CA GLN A 109 -3.69 -16.61 -6.23
C GLN A 109 -2.63 -16.84 -7.30
N GLY A 110 -1.38 -16.56 -6.96
CA GLY A 110 -0.22 -16.65 -7.86
C GLY A 110 0.22 -15.30 -8.43
N MET A 111 1.49 -15.22 -8.80
CA MET A 111 2.12 -13.97 -9.25
C MET A 111 2.10 -13.79 -10.78
N GLU A 112 1.71 -14.79 -11.58
CA GLU A 112 1.87 -14.75 -13.04
C GLU A 112 1.09 -13.59 -13.69
N GLU A 113 -0.19 -13.44 -13.34
CA GLU A 113 -1.01 -12.32 -13.84
C GLU A 113 -0.47 -10.97 -13.36
N VAL A 114 0.07 -10.91 -12.13
CA VAL A 114 0.66 -9.69 -11.59
C VAL A 114 1.93 -9.32 -12.35
N ARG A 115 2.82 -10.28 -12.61
CA ARG A 115 4.02 -10.06 -13.45
C ARG A 115 3.64 -9.57 -14.84
N ALA A 116 2.64 -10.18 -15.46
CA ALA A 116 2.13 -9.73 -16.76
C ALA A 116 1.59 -8.29 -16.69
N ASN A 117 0.81 -7.97 -15.65
CA ASN A 117 0.29 -6.61 -15.41
C ASN A 117 1.40 -5.57 -15.33
N PHE A 118 2.48 -5.86 -14.61
CA PHE A 118 3.57 -4.90 -14.39
C PHE A 118 4.67 -4.94 -15.47
N SER A 119 4.60 -5.86 -16.43
CA SER A 119 5.64 -6.09 -17.45
C SER A 119 5.98 -4.89 -18.34
N GLN A 120 5.10 -3.89 -18.43
CA GLN A 120 5.30 -2.69 -19.23
C GLN A 120 6.23 -1.64 -18.57
N TRP A 121 6.56 -1.79 -17.29
CA TRP A 121 7.45 -0.89 -16.55
C TRP A 121 8.76 -1.59 -16.19
N ARG A 122 9.85 -0.82 -16.14
CA ARG A 122 11.21 -1.36 -15.94
C ARG A 122 11.71 -1.22 -14.51
N ASN A 123 11.36 -0.12 -13.84
CA ASN A 123 11.95 0.24 -12.55
C ASN A 123 11.04 -0.19 -11.38
N LEU A 124 10.81 -1.49 -11.24
CA LEU A 124 10.02 -2.06 -10.15
C LEU A 124 10.58 -3.40 -9.67
N SER A 125 10.21 -3.80 -8.46
CA SER A 125 10.44 -5.15 -7.93
C SER A 125 9.15 -5.71 -7.35
N LEU A 126 8.68 -6.81 -7.94
CA LEU A 126 7.64 -7.66 -7.35
C LEU A 126 8.30 -8.64 -6.39
N ILE A 127 7.97 -8.57 -5.12
CA ILE A 127 8.55 -9.41 -4.06
C ILE A 127 7.46 -10.32 -3.52
N GLU A 128 7.58 -11.62 -3.77
CA GLU A 128 6.67 -12.63 -3.25
C GLU A 128 7.03 -12.99 -1.80
N GLY A 129 6.02 -13.00 -0.94
CA GLY A 129 6.10 -13.60 0.37
C GLY A 129 5.52 -12.72 1.47
N SER A 130 5.55 -13.25 2.68
CA SER A 130 4.92 -12.64 3.84
C SER A 130 5.82 -11.54 4.42
N ILE A 131 5.22 -10.40 4.74
CA ILE A 131 5.82 -9.43 5.65
C ILE A 131 5.69 -9.99 7.08
N PRO A 132 6.75 -10.00 7.89
CA PRO A 132 8.00 -9.23 7.76
C PRO A 132 9.16 -9.90 6.98
N GLU A 133 9.03 -11.17 6.59
CA GLU A 133 10.13 -11.97 6.02
C GLU A 133 10.71 -11.36 4.73
N THR A 134 9.89 -10.64 3.96
CA THR A 134 10.26 -9.99 2.69
C THR A 134 10.85 -8.59 2.85
N LEU A 135 10.69 -7.93 4.00
CA LEU A 135 11.15 -6.55 4.22
C LEU A 135 12.66 -6.35 3.93
N PRO A 136 13.58 -7.26 4.31
CA PRO A 136 15.01 -7.11 4.01
C PRO A 136 15.36 -7.13 2.52
N GLN A 137 14.44 -7.57 1.64
CA GLN A 137 14.65 -7.57 0.19
C GLN A 137 14.49 -6.16 -0.40
N VAL A 138 13.84 -5.23 0.30
CA VAL A 138 13.78 -3.82 -0.11
C VAL A 138 15.11 -3.15 0.18
N ARG A 139 15.86 -2.88 -0.89
CA ARG A 139 17.19 -2.26 -0.83
C ARG A 139 17.17 -0.74 -0.85
N ALA A 140 16.00 -0.12 -0.98
CA ALA A 140 15.85 1.33 -0.89
C ALA A 140 16.39 1.86 0.46
N GLU A 141 17.27 2.85 0.36
CA GLU A 141 17.81 3.58 1.52
C GLU A 141 16.93 4.78 1.88
N LYS A 142 16.24 5.36 0.89
CA LYS A 142 15.34 6.51 1.04
C LYS A 142 13.99 6.17 0.45
N ILE A 143 12.93 6.36 1.24
CA ILE A 143 11.54 6.08 0.84
C ILE A 143 10.77 7.40 0.90
N ALA A 144 10.16 7.77 -0.24
CA ALA A 144 9.34 8.97 -0.36
C ALA A 144 7.84 8.67 -0.23
N TYR A 145 7.43 7.43 -0.53
CA TYR A 145 6.06 6.98 -0.49
C TYR A 145 5.99 5.55 0.06
N LEU A 146 5.15 5.35 1.08
CA LEU A 146 4.83 4.05 1.65
C LEU A 146 3.31 3.87 1.64
N HIS A 147 2.83 2.81 1.00
CA HIS A 147 1.44 2.39 1.03
C HIS A 147 1.30 1.08 1.80
N LEU A 148 0.40 1.03 2.79
CA LEU A 148 0.09 -0.14 3.60
C LEU A 148 -1.38 -0.54 3.37
N ASP A 149 -1.58 -1.74 2.81
CA ASP A 149 -2.88 -2.33 2.46
C ASP A 149 -2.85 -3.85 2.68
N MET A 150 -2.53 -4.29 3.89
CA MET A 150 -2.37 -5.72 4.19
C MET A 150 -3.54 -6.33 4.92
N ASN A 151 -4.53 -5.51 5.32
CA ASN A 151 -5.75 -5.98 5.98
C ASN A 151 -5.49 -6.81 7.26
N CYS A 152 -4.29 -6.71 7.85
CA CYS A 152 -3.86 -7.36 9.07
C CYS A 152 -2.85 -6.47 9.84
N SER A 153 -3.06 -6.30 11.15
CA SER A 153 -2.34 -5.28 11.92
C SER A 153 -0.87 -5.62 12.12
N ALA A 154 -0.53 -6.88 12.37
CA ALA A 154 0.86 -7.29 12.65
C ALA A 154 1.82 -7.06 11.47
N PRO A 155 1.51 -7.46 10.21
CA PRO A 155 2.37 -7.16 9.08
C PRO A 155 2.44 -5.65 8.77
N GLU A 156 1.35 -4.88 8.92
CA GLU A 156 1.39 -3.41 8.76
C GLU A 156 2.31 -2.74 9.76
N MET A 157 2.24 -3.16 11.02
CA MET A 157 3.12 -2.67 12.07
C MET A 157 4.58 -3.03 11.79
N ALA A 158 4.86 -4.26 11.34
CA ALA A 158 6.21 -4.65 11.01
C ALA A 158 6.78 -3.83 9.83
N ALA A 159 5.96 -3.57 8.81
CA ALA A 159 6.35 -2.75 7.66
C ALA A 159 6.62 -1.30 8.06
N VAL A 160 5.70 -0.64 8.78
CA VAL A 160 5.88 0.77 9.16
C VAL A 160 7.09 0.95 10.09
N GLN A 161 7.30 0.04 11.04
CA GLN A 161 8.45 0.08 11.95
C GLN A 161 9.77 -0.11 11.19
N PHE A 162 9.82 -1.05 10.24
CA PHE A 162 11.02 -1.31 9.45
C PHE A 162 11.37 -0.13 8.51
N PHE A 163 10.38 0.46 7.86
CA PHE A 163 10.61 1.54 6.91
C PHE A 163 10.71 2.92 7.57
N TRP A 164 10.31 3.08 8.82
CA TRP A 164 10.24 4.40 9.48
C TRP A 164 11.53 5.20 9.42
N GLU A 165 12.67 4.56 9.68
CA GLU A 165 13.99 5.22 9.66
C GLU A 165 14.51 5.49 8.24
N ARG A 166 13.89 4.89 7.21
CA ARG A 166 14.21 5.10 5.79
C ARG A 166 13.27 6.10 5.12
N LEU A 167 12.15 6.43 5.76
CA LEU A 167 11.25 7.49 5.30
C LEU A 167 11.95 8.82 5.42
N ILE A 168 12.10 9.51 4.29
CA ILE A 168 12.67 10.86 4.31
C ILE A 168 11.69 11.85 4.96
N PRO A 169 12.20 12.96 5.51
CA PRO A 169 11.34 14.10 5.84
C PRO A 169 10.43 14.51 4.68
N GLY A 170 9.14 14.64 4.96
CA GLY A 170 8.09 14.91 3.97
C GLY A 170 7.55 13.68 3.25
N ALA A 171 8.08 12.47 3.50
CA ALA A 171 7.55 11.24 2.91
C ALA A 171 6.09 11.02 3.29
N PHE A 172 5.33 10.49 2.34
CA PHE A 172 3.91 10.19 2.50
C PHE A 172 3.74 8.73 2.90
N VAL A 173 2.96 8.49 3.96
CA VAL A 173 2.52 7.16 4.38
C VAL A 173 1.01 7.11 4.25
N LEU A 174 0.52 6.29 3.33
CA LEU A 174 -0.90 6.05 3.08
C LEU A 174 -1.29 4.69 3.67
N LEU A 175 -2.39 4.68 4.42
CA LEU A 175 -2.92 3.52 5.12
C LEU A 175 -4.29 3.22 4.54
N ASP A 176 -4.50 2.06 3.90
CA ASP A 176 -5.74 1.89 3.11
C ASP A 176 -7.00 1.72 3.98
N ASP A 177 -6.86 1.07 5.15
CA ASP A 177 -7.99 0.68 5.99
C ASP A 177 -8.02 1.32 7.39
N TYR A 178 -7.20 2.35 7.62
CA TYR A 178 -7.00 2.96 8.95
C TYR A 178 -8.29 3.45 9.64
N ALA A 179 -9.24 4.02 8.90
CA ALA A 179 -10.52 4.50 9.40
C ALA A 179 -11.70 3.68 8.86
N TYR A 180 -11.45 2.47 8.34
CA TYR A 180 -12.49 1.62 7.78
C TYR A 180 -13.13 0.70 8.84
N CYS A 181 -14.44 0.49 8.72
CA CYS A 181 -15.17 -0.35 9.65
C CYS A 181 -14.69 -1.81 9.55
N GLY A 182 -14.43 -2.45 10.69
CA GLY A 182 -13.96 -3.83 10.74
C GLY A 182 -12.43 -4.00 10.76
N TYR A 183 -11.67 -2.91 10.87
CA TYR A 183 -10.20 -2.90 10.94
C TYR A 183 -9.66 -2.17 12.18
N LEU A 184 -10.41 -2.23 13.29
CA LEU A 184 -10.09 -1.52 14.54
C LEU A 184 -8.72 -1.90 15.11
N SER A 185 -8.32 -3.17 15.00
CA SER A 185 -6.99 -3.64 15.42
C SER A 185 -5.86 -2.89 14.70
N GLN A 186 -5.97 -2.71 13.38
CA GLN A 186 -5.02 -1.94 12.58
C GLN A 186 -4.99 -0.48 13.02
N LYS A 187 -6.17 0.13 13.18
CA LYS A 187 -6.30 1.51 13.65
C LYS A 187 -5.58 1.71 14.99
N LEU A 188 -5.90 0.89 15.98
CA LEU A 188 -5.32 1.01 17.33
C LEU A 188 -3.80 0.82 17.33
N ALA A 189 -3.30 -0.14 16.55
CA ALA A 189 -1.87 -0.38 16.43
C ALA A 189 -1.15 0.82 15.79
N MET A 190 -1.75 1.41 14.76
CA MET A 190 -1.17 2.55 14.07
C MET A 190 -1.32 3.86 14.88
N ASP A 191 -2.39 4.00 15.68
CA ASP A 191 -2.54 5.09 16.66
C ASP A 191 -1.42 5.03 17.70
N GLN A 192 -1.15 3.83 18.25
CA GLN A 192 -0.04 3.62 19.18
C GLN A 192 1.31 3.97 18.53
N PHE A 193 1.56 3.52 17.30
CA PHE A 193 2.77 3.88 16.56
C PHE A 193 2.92 5.40 16.38
N ALA A 194 1.82 6.07 16.03
CA ALA A 194 1.83 7.52 15.85
C ALA A 194 2.16 8.25 17.15
N ASP A 195 1.61 7.81 18.29
CA ASP A 195 1.92 8.37 19.60
C ASP A 195 3.38 8.11 20.00
N GLU A 196 3.90 6.89 19.81
CA GLU A 196 5.31 6.54 20.07
C GLU A 196 6.28 7.39 19.25
N LYS A 197 5.94 7.69 18.00
CA LYS A 197 6.75 8.54 17.11
C LYS A 197 6.43 10.03 17.23
N SER A 198 5.50 10.41 18.11
CA SER A 198 5.03 11.80 18.29
C SER A 198 4.57 12.46 16.98
N VAL A 199 3.85 11.70 16.16
CA VAL A 199 3.28 12.13 14.88
C VAL A 199 1.76 12.03 14.90
N LYS A 200 1.11 12.51 13.85
CA LYS A 200 -0.35 12.47 13.71
C LYS A 200 -0.74 11.85 12.38
N ILE A 201 -1.85 11.13 12.41
CA ILE A 201 -2.49 10.52 11.25
C ILE A 201 -3.84 11.20 11.07
N VAL A 202 -4.11 11.71 9.88
CA VAL A 202 -5.45 12.22 9.54
C VAL A 202 -6.30 11.07 9.01
N SER A 203 -7.51 10.92 9.56
CA SER A 203 -8.52 10.02 9.00
C SER A 203 -9.20 10.69 7.80
N LEU A 204 -9.30 9.98 6.69
CA LEU A 204 -9.93 10.46 5.46
C LEU A 204 -11.33 9.87 5.29
N PRO A 205 -12.28 10.59 4.67
CA PRO A 205 -13.63 10.06 4.38
C PRO A 205 -13.65 8.80 3.50
N THR A 206 -12.53 8.46 2.85
CA THR A 206 -12.34 7.22 2.09
C THR A 206 -12.14 5.99 2.97
N GLY A 207 -12.00 6.18 4.29
CA GLY A 207 -11.57 5.16 5.24
C GLY A 207 -10.05 5.01 5.33
N GLN A 208 -9.30 5.74 4.50
CA GLN A 208 -7.84 5.71 4.52
C GLN A 208 -7.30 6.61 5.64
N GLY A 209 -6.07 6.35 6.05
CA GLY A 209 -5.28 7.21 6.92
C GLY A 209 -4.13 7.82 6.13
N LEU A 210 -3.76 9.04 6.47
CA LEU A 210 -2.61 9.71 5.86
C LEU A 210 -1.69 10.27 6.94
N LEU A 211 -0.40 9.99 6.78
CA LEU A 211 0.68 10.55 7.58
C LEU A 211 1.73 11.16 6.65
N ILE A 212 2.29 12.28 7.07
CA ILE A 212 3.46 12.88 6.43
C ILE A 212 4.58 12.86 7.47
N LYS A 213 5.70 12.22 7.14
CA LYS A 213 6.88 12.17 8.02
C LYS A 213 7.35 13.60 8.29
N PRO A 214 7.36 14.09 9.55
CA PRO A 214 7.79 15.44 9.84
C PRO A 214 9.28 15.64 9.50
N LEU A 215 9.67 16.90 9.37
CA LEU A 215 11.08 17.28 9.42
C LEU A 215 11.67 16.84 10.76
N GLU A 216 12.88 16.30 10.76
CA GLU A 216 13.62 16.08 12.01
C GLU A 216 13.76 17.44 12.71
N THR A 217 13.12 17.59 13.86
CA THR A 217 13.37 18.72 14.74
C THR A 217 14.80 18.58 15.28
N ARG A 218 15.67 19.48 14.83
CA ARG A 218 16.98 19.71 15.46
C ARG A 218 16.82 20.18 16.90
#